data_AF-A0A2N1U5U6-F1
#
_entry.id   AF-A0A2N1U5U6-F1
#
_cell.length_a   1.000
_cell.length_b   1.000
_cell.length_c   1.000
_cell.angle_alpha   90.00
_cell.angle_beta   90.00
_cell.angle_gamma   90.00
#
_symmetry.space_group_name_H-M   'P 1'
#
loop_
_entity.id
_entity.type
_entity.pdbx_description
1 polymer ?
#
loop_
_entity_poly.entity_id
_entity_poly.type
_entity_poly.pdbx_seq_one_letter_code
_entity_poly.pdbx_strand_id
1 'polypeptide(L)'
;MLSDGISKVRAFALAAGAAVVKWHSEYSGKLYRIYVNGRFAGATVEPMQRQMTVPIPLSQKTAVRVEVFAVEQGFSDIDYLDRQV
;
A
#
# COMPACT_ATOMS: atom_id res chain seq x y z
N MET A 1 10.25 -10.36 0.17
CA MET A 1 10.64 -9.70 -1.09
C MET A 1 10.76 -8.22 -0.84
N LEU A 2 11.98 -7.65 -0.84
CA LEU A 2 12.12 -6.20 -1.03
C LEU A 2 11.72 -5.94 -2.49
N SER A 3 10.65 -5.17 -2.71
CA SER A 3 10.37 -4.63 -4.03
C SER A 3 11.44 -3.57 -4.32
N ASP A 4 12.47 -3.95 -5.07
CA ASP A 4 13.66 -3.12 -5.31
C ASP A 4 13.31 -1.75 -5.95
N GLY A 5 12.18 -1.65 -6.65
CA GLY A 5 11.71 -0.41 -7.29
C GLY A 5 10.62 0.37 -6.54
N ILE A 6 10.32 0.08 -5.27
CA ILE A 6 9.49 0.94 -4.40
C ILE A 6 10.33 1.45 -3.25
N SER A 7 10.35 2.78 -3.07
CA SER A 7 11.11 3.42 -2.01
C SER A 7 10.36 4.61 -1.41
N LYS A 8 10.92 5.19 -0.34
CA LYS A 8 10.38 6.41 0.32
C LYS A 8 8.90 6.29 0.72
N VAL A 9 8.46 5.09 1.15
CA VAL A 9 7.11 4.90 1.67
C VAL A 9 6.94 5.73 2.93
N ARG A 10 5.94 6.62 2.94
CA ARG A 10 5.60 7.50 4.06
C ARG A 10 4.08 7.51 4.25
N ALA A 11 3.64 7.44 5.49
CA ALA A 11 2.24 7.57 5.85
C ALA A 11 2.04 8.85 6.67
N PHE A 12 1.03 9.63 6.29
CA PHE A 12 0.64 10.86 6.97
C PHE A 12 -0.77 10.68 7.52
N ALA A 13 -0.91 10.70 8.84
CA ALA A 13 -2.21 10.58 9.48
C ALA A 13 -3.13 11.75 9.07
N LEU A 14 -4.37 11.42 8.76
CA LEU A 14 -5.46 12.36 8.57
C LEU A 14 -6.40 12.27 9.78
N ALA A 15 -7.28 13.28 9.90
CA ALA A 15 -8.38 13.19 10.84
C ALA A 15 -9.30 11.99 10.52
N ALA A 16 -10.03 11.51 11.53
CA ALA A 16 -11.05 10.46 11.40
C ALA A 16 -10.57 9.08 10.91
N GLY A 17 -9.33 8.69 11.23
CA GLY A 17 -8.91 7.29 11.04
C GLY A 17 -8.55 6.97 9.60
N ALA A 18 -7.93 7.91 8.92
CA ALA A 18 -7.35 7.70 7.61
C ALA A 18 -5.88 8.13 7.62
N ALA A 19 -5.13 7.70 6.61
CA ALA A 19 -3.81 8.23 6.33
C ALA A 19 -3.60 8.36 4.83
N VAL A 20 -2.84 9.38 4.43
CA VAL A 20 -2.29 9.45 3.07
C VAL A 20 -0.98 8.69 3.06
N VAL A 21 -0.92 7.61 2.30
CA VAL A 21 0.30 6.86 2.03
C VAL A 21 0.89 7.40 0.75
N LYS A 22 2.17 7.77 0.77
CA LYS A 22 2.95 8.22 -0.40
C LYS A 22 4.14 7.30 -0.60
N TRP A 23 4.51 7.05 -1.84
CA TRP A 23 5.68 6.25 -2.17
C TRP A 23 6.35 6.77 -3.44
N HIS A 24 7.61 6.41 -3.63
CA HIS A 24 8.29 6.53 -4.91
C HIS A 24 8.27 5.16 -5.59
N SER A 25 8.07 5.15 -6.90
CA SER A 25 8.29 3.93 -7.68
C SER A 25 8.95 4.21 -9.02
N GLU A 26 9.83 3.31 -9.40
CA GLU A 26 10.52 3.26 -10.69
C GLU A 26 9.71 2.46 -11.74
N TYR A 27 8.64 1.78 -11.31
CA TYR A 27 7.83 0.96 -12.20
C TYR A 27 6.78 1.79 -12.93
N SER A 28 6.67 1.59 -14.24
CA SER A 28 5.55 2.08 -15.06
C SER A 28 4.51 0.98 -15.28
N GLY A 29 3.22 1.33 -15.20
CA GLY A 29 2.11 0.43 -15.57
C GLY A 29 1.78 -0.68 -14.56
N LYS A 30 2.36 -0.68 -13.36
CA LYS A 30 2.02 -1.64 -12.30
C LYS A 30 0.75 -1.22 -11.54
N LEU A 31 0.08 -2.21 -10.96
CA LEU A 31 -0.91 -2.00 -9.91
C LEU A 31 -0.17 -1.87 -8.58
N TYR A 32 -0.41 -0.79 -7.86
CA TYR A 32 0.11 -0.58 -6.51
C TYR A 32 -0.94 -0.99 -5.49
N ARG A 33 -0.62 -1.96 -4.64
CA ARG A 33 -1.47 -2.37 -3.52
C ARG A 33 -0.90 -1.89 -2.22
N ILE A 34 -1.76 -1.41 -1.35
CA ILE A 34 -1.40 -0.91 -0.03
C ILE A 34 -2.02 -1.80 1.02
N TYR A 35 -1.20 -2.20 1.98
CA TYR A 35 -1.59 -3.02 3.11
C TYR A 35 -1.35 -2.26 4.41
N VAL A 36 -2.31 -2.38 5.32
CA VAL A 36 -2.27 -1.81 6.66
C VAL A 36 -2.29 -2.97 7.65
N ASN A 37 -1.19 -3.18 8.37
CA ASN A 37 -0.96 -4.34 9.24
C ASN A 37 -1.22 -5.68 8.55
N GLY A 38 -0.74 -5.82 7.32
CA GLY A 38 -0.94 -7.03 6.52
C GLY A 38 -2.38 -7.24 6.03
N ARG A 39 -3.27 -6.24 6.14
CA ARG A 39 -4.62 -6.30 5.54
C ARG A 39 -4.70 -5.39 4.33
N PHE A 40 -5.28 -5.89 3.25
CA PHE A 40 -5.49 -5.09 2.05
C PHE A 40 -6.33 -3.86 2.37
N ALA A 41 -5.80 -2.68 2.06
CA ALA A 41 -6.45 -1.40 2.32
C ALA A 41 -6.89 -0.70 1.02
N GLY A 42 -6.31 -1.10 -0.11
CA GLY A 42 -6.76 -0.71 -1.44
C GLY A 42 -5.63 -0.72 -2.47
N ALA A 43 -5.96 -0.34 -3.70
CA ALA A 43 -5.03 -0.36 -4.81
C ALA A 43 -5.23 0.80 -5.79
N THR A 44 -4.17 1.19 -6.50
CA THR A 44 -4.21 2.18 -7.58
C THR A 44 -3.28 1.79 -8.72
N VAL A 45 -3.70 2.07 -9.96
CA VAL A 45 -2.90 1.87 -11.18
C VAL A 45 -2.25 3.16 -11.67
N GLU A 46 -2.55 4.29 -11.03
CA GLU A 46 -2.29 5.59 -11.61
C GLU A 46 -0.82 6.01 -11.41
N PRO A 47 -0.01 6.12 -12.48
CA PRO A 47 1.42 6.41 -12.38
C PRO A 47 1.73 7.80 -11.80
N MET A 48 0.75 8.71 -11.84
CA MET A 48 0.81 10.04 -11.23
C MET A 48 0.31 10.06 -9.78
N GLN A 49 -0.56 9.13 -9.40
CA GLN A 49 -1.10 9.04 -8.04
C GLN A 49 -0.16 8.16 -7.19
N ARG A 50 1.03 8.70 -6.95
CA ARG A 50 2.03 8.16 -6.00
C ARG A 50 1.63 8.41 -4.54
N GLN A 51 0.33 8.53 -4.33
CA GLN A 51 -0.29 8.72 -3.04
C GLN A 51 -1.70 8.13 -3.04
N MET A 52 -2.14 7.59 -1.92
CA MET A 52 -3.47 7.05 -1.76
C MET A 52 -3.93 7.24 -0.31
N THR A 53 -5.19 7.60 -0.14
CA THR A 53 -5.82 7.63 1.19
C THR A 53 -6.28 6.23 1.55
N VAL A 54 -5.83 5.72 2.68
CA VAL A 54 -6.23 4.42 3.23
C VAL A 54 -6.91 4.59 4.58
N PRO A 55 -7.89 3.74 4.92
CA PRO A 55 -8.40 3.67 6.27
C PRO A 55 -7.32 3.14 7.22
N ILE A 56 -7.21 3.74 8.39
CA ILE A 56 -6.36 3.31 9.50
C ILE A 56 -7.26 2.85 10.64
N PRO A 57 -7.06 1.64 11.19
CA PRO A 57 -7.86 1.17 12.31
C PRO A 57 -7.72 2.10 13.52
N LEU A 58 -8.79 2.84 13.85
CA LEU A 58 -8.83 3.77 14.98
C LEU A 58 -8.72 3.08 16.34
N SER A 59 -9.04 1.80 16.41
CA SER A 59 -8.94 1.00 17.63
C SER A 59 -7.50 0.65 18.00
N GLN A 60 -6.53 0.85 17.11
CA GLN A 60 -5.14 0.55 17.38
C GLN A 60 -4.44 1.67 18.15
N LYS A 61 -4.04 1.37 19.38
CA LYS A 61 -3.20 2.24 20.23
C LYS A 61 -1.70 2.09 19.96
N THR A 62 -1.33 1.32 18.94
CA THR A 62 0.06 0.98 18.61
C THR A 62 0.43 1.48 17.22
N ALA A 63 1.73 1.54 16.93
CA ALA A 63 2.21 1.84 15.59
C ALA A 63 1.58 0.91 14.55
N VAL A 64 1.22 1.48 13.40
CA VAL A 64 0.62 0.77 12.28
C VAL A 64 1.67 0.55 11.21
N ARG A 65 1.78 -0.69 10.72
CA ARG A 65 2.67 -1.03 9.60
C ARG A 65 1.95 -0.77 8.29
N VAL A 66 2.59 -0.02 7.40
CA VAL A 66 2.11 0.23 6.04
C VAL A 66 3.08 -0.40 5.05
N GLU A 67 2.55 -1.14 4.10
CA GLU A 67 3.33 -1.82 3.06
C GLU A 67 2.74 -1.50 1.69
N VAL A 68 3.59 -1.29 0.69
CA VAL A 68 3.19 -1.00 -0.68
C VAL A 68 3.86 -2.01 -1.60
N PHE A 69 3.08 -2.66 -2.45
CA PHE A 69 3.57 -3.64 -3.42
C PHE A 69 3.19 -3.22 -4.83
N ALA A 70 4.14 -3.32 -5.76
CA ALA A 70 3.88 -3.22 -7.20
C ALA A 70 3.64 -4.63 -7.73
N VAL A 71 2.49 -4.85 -8.36
CA VAL A 71 2.11 -6.14 -8.96
C VAL A 71 1.71 -5.95 -10.42
N GLU A 72 1.81 -7.01 -11.23
CA GLU A 72 1.26 -6.95 -12.59
C GLU A 72 -0.25 -6.77 -12.53
N GLN A 73 -0.80 -6.01 -13.48
CA GLN A 73 -2.24 -5.79 -13.56
C GLN A 73 -3.03 -7.10 -13.71
N GLY A 74 -2.46 -8.10 -14.40
CA GLY A 74 -3.06 -9.43 -14.55
C GLY A 74 -3.10 -10.28 -13.26
N PHE A 75 -2.47 -9.83 -12.17
CA PHE A 75 -2.53 -10.49 -10.86
C PHE A 75 -3.46 -9.77 -9.88
N SER A 76 -4.39 -8.94 -10.35
CA SER A 76 -5.35 -8.16 -9.55
C SER A 76 -6.15 -8.97 -8.53
N ASP A 77 -6.32 -10.27 -8.75
CA ASP A 77 -7.17 -11.16 -7.94
C ASP A 77 -6.39 -12.04 -6.95
N ILE A 78 -5.05 -11.96 -6.94
CA ILE A 78 -4.21 -12.75 -6.03
C ILE A 78 -3.81 -11.89 -4.83
N ASP A 79 -4.37 -12.15 -3.65
CA ASP A 79 -3.89 -11.50 -2.43
C ASP A 79 -2.55 -12.12 -2.00
N TYR A 80 -1.46 -11.36 -2.12
CA TYR A 80 -0.09 -11.89 -1.96
C TYR A 80 0.26 -12.26 -0.51
N LEU A 81 -0.57 -11.86 0.45
CA LEU A 81 -0.40 -12.19 1.86
C LEU A 81 -1.02 -13.53 2.27
N ASP A 82 -1.80 -14.16 1.39
CA ASP A 82 -2.45 -15.45 1.67
C ASP A 82 -1.57 -16.66 1.28
N ARG A 83 -0.32 -16.41 0.85
CA ARG A 83 0.64 -17.46 0.44
C ARG A 83 1.89 -17.55 1.31
N GLN A 84 1.81 -17.13 2.57
CA GLN A 84 2.89 -17.37 3.56
C GLN A 84 2.53 -18.49 4.55
N VAL A 85 2.23 -19.68 4.02
CA VAL A 85 2.28 -20.95 4.77
C VAL A 85 3.33 -21.86 4.14
#